data_AF-A8XET6-F1
#
_entry.id   AF-A8XET6-F1
#
_cell.length_a   1.000
_cell.length_b   1.000
_cell.length_c   1.000
_cell.angle_alpha   90.00
_cell.angle_beta   90.00
_cell.angle_gamma   90.00
#
_symmetry.space_group_name_H-M   'P 1'
#
loop_
_entity.id
_entity.type
_entity.pdbx_description
1 polymer ?
#
loop_
_entity_poly.entity_id
_entity_poly.type
_entity_poly.pdbx_seq_one_letter_code
_entity_poly.pdbx_strand_id
1 'polypeptide(L)' 'MDQKYFNFLESHKDCIPCGSIGKPIDIANIIAFLADRKLSSYIIGQSIVADGGSTLVMGMQSHNMMDILKS' A
#
# COMPACT_ATOMS: atom_id res chain seq x y z
N MET A 1 -16.37 6.60 9.04
CA MET A 1 -15.65 5.32 8.82
C MET A 1 -15.11 4.90 10.17
N ASP A 2 -15.40 3.69 10.61
CA ASP A 2 -15.18 3.31 12.00
C ASP A 2 -13.69 3.10 12.29
N GLN A 3 -13.18 3.60 13.43
CA GLN A 3 -11.79 3.41 13.86
C GLN A 3 -11.36 1.94 13.84
N LYS A 4 -12.29 1.04 14.14
CA LYS A 4 -12.08 -0.41 14.10
C LYS A 4 -11.68 -0.92 12.71
N TYR A 5 -12.21 -0.30 11.64
CA TYR A 5 -11.88 -0.67 10.27
C TYR A 5 -10.42 -0.32 9.93
N PHE A 6 -9.97 0.89 10.27
CA PHE A 6 -8.58 1.27 10.04
C PHE A 6 -7.62 0.41 10.84
N ASN A 7 -7.91 0.18 12.12
CA ASN A 7 -7.08 -0.70 12.96
C ASN A 7 -7.00 -2.13 12.38
N PHE A 8 -8.10 -2.63 11.82
CA PHE A 8 -8.10 -3.91 11.12
C PHE A 8 -7.12 -3.88 9.93
N LEU A 9 -7.25 -2.91 9.02
CA LEU A 9 -6.36 -2.82 7.85
C LEU A 9 -4.88 -2.68 8.23
N GLU A 10 -4.55 -1.87 9.24
CA GLU A 10 -3.17 -1.65 9.69
C GLU A 10 -2.54 -2.89 10.35
N SER A 11 -3.35 -3.65 11.09
CA SER A 11 -2.88 -4.87 11.77
C SER A 11 -2.74 -6.09 10.85
N HIS A 12 -3.30 -6.03 9.64
CA HIS A 12 -3.32 -7.14 8.68
C HIS A 12 -2.36 -6.88 7.52
N LYS A 13 -1.21 -7.58 7.53
CA LYS A 13 -0.16 -7.41 6.51
C LYS A 13 -0.59 -7.82 5.10
N ASP A 14 -1.62 -8.63 4.99
CA ASP A 14 -2.24 -9.02 3.73
C ASP A 14 -3.21 -7.95 3.20
N CYS A 15 -3.59 -6.97 4.03
CA CYS A 15 -4.30 -5.77 3.61
C CYS A 15 -3.31 -4.65 3.25
N ILE A 16 -2.51 -4.20 4.23
CA ILE A 16 -1.51 -3.13 4.05
C ILE A 16 -0.17 -3.62 4.62
N PRO A 17 0.74 -4.15 3.79
CA PRO A 17 2.05 -4.62 4.25
C PRO A 17 2.86 -3.60 5.04
N CYS A 18 2.71 -2.30 4.73
CA CYS A 18 3.35 -1.19 5.44
C CYS A 18 2.87 -1.03 6.89
N GLY A 19 1.68 -1.56 7.24
CA GLY A 19 1.15 -1.56 8.60
C GLY A 19 0.60 -0.21 9.10
N SER A 20 0.38 0.75 8.19
CA SER A 20 -0.20 2.06 8.48
C SER A 20 -1.10 2.50 7.35
N ILE A 21 -2.23 3.12 7.67
CA ILE A 21 -3.10 3.76 6.69
C ILE A 21 -2.36 4.93 6.05
N GLY A 22 -2.37 4.97 4.72
CA GLY A 22 -1.86 6.10 3.97
C GLY A 22 -2.64 7.37 4.30
N LYS A 23 -1.92 8.45 4.55
CA LYS A 23 -2.47 9.77 4.87
C LYS A 23 -2.42 10.66 3.62
N PRO A 24 -3.24 11.71 3.54
CA PRO A 24 -3.18 12.65 2.41
C PRO A 24 -1.79 13.23 2.16
N ILE A 25 -0.99 13.43 3.22
CA ILE A 25 0.38 13.95 3.12
C ILE A 25 1.33 12.99 2.37
N ASP A 26 1.11 11.68 2.47
CA ASP A 26 1.95 10.67 1.81
C ASP A 26 1.80 10.77 0.29
N ILE A 27 0.58 11.02 -0.18
CA ILE A 27 0.29 11.24 -1.61
C ILE A 27 0.74 12.64 -2.05
N ALA A 28 0.55 13.67 -1.23
CA ALA A 28 0.97 15.03 -1.53
C ALA A 28 2.50 15.12 -1.76
N ASN A 29 3.30 14.38 -0.99
CA ASN A 29 4.74 14.32 -1.18
C ASN A 29 5.14 13.74 -2.55
N ILE A 30 4.42 12.71 -3.02
CA ILE A 30 4.66 12.11 -4.34
C ILE A 30 4.28 13.09 -5.46
N ILE A 31 3.15 13.79 -5.31
CA ILE A 31 2.73 14.83 -6.25
C ILE A 31 3.79 15.92 -6.32
N ALA A 32 4.29 16.40 -5.18
CA ALA A 32 5.33 17.43 -5.12
C ALA A 32 6.62 16.95 -5.81
N PHE A 33 7.05 15.71 -5.57
CA PHE A 33 8.19 15.11 -6.26
C PHE A 33 8.00 15.03 -7.79
N LEU A 34 6.83 14.59 -8.25
CA LEU A 34 6.52 14.49 -9.68
C LEU A 34 6.35 15.86 -10.36
N ALA A 35 5.98 16.90 -9.62
CA ALA A 35 5.93 18.27 -10.11
C ALA A 35 7.33 18.90 -10.22
N ASP A 36 8.30 18.47 -9.41
CA ASP A 36 9.67 18.99 -9.47
C ASP A 36 10.46 18.38 -10.64
N ARG A 37 10.51 19.12 -11.74
CA ARG A 37 11.26 18.73 -12.95
C ARG A 37 12.77 18.57 -12.72
N LYS A 38 13.37 19.12 -11.66
CA LYS A 38 14.78 18.86 -11.35
C LYS A 38 14.98 17.45 -10.79
N LEU A 39 13.99 16.92 -10.08
CA LEU A 39 14.07 15.62 -9.40
C LEU A 39 13.47 14.47 -10.24
N SER A 40 12.47 14.76 -11.07
CA SER A 40 11.67 13.73 -11.76
C SER A 40 11.57 13.90 -13.29
N SER A 41 12.50 14.66 -13.91
CA SER A 41 12.46 15.00 -15.35
C SER A 41 12.22 13.83 -16.30
N TYR A 42 12.69 12.63 -15.95
CA TYR A 42 12.64 11.45 -16.80
C TYR A 42 11.44 10.52 -16.53
N ILE A 43 10.62 10.81 -15.53
CA ILE A 43 9.40 10.06 -15.24
C ILE A 43 8.26 10.66 -16.06
N ILE A 44 8.02 10.08 -17.24
CA ILE A 44 6.99 10.54 -18.19
C ILE A 44 6.00 9.42 -18.46
N GLY A 45 4.70 9.75 -18.43
CA GLY A 45 3.62 8.79 -18.75
C GLY A 45 3.48 7.64 -17.76
N GLN A 46 4.03 7.79 -16.55
CA GLN A 46 3.95 6.78 -15.49
C GLN A 46 2.95 7.18 -14.41
N SER A 47 2.30 6.18 -13.81
CA SER A 47 1.51 6.33 -12.59
C SER A 47 2.22 5.60 -11.46
N ILE A 48 2.69 6.35 -10.46
CA ILE A 48 3.39 5.76 -9.31
C ILE A 48 2.35 5.26 -8.30
N VAL A 49 2.42 3.98 -7.97
CA VAL A 49 1.56 3.36 -6.96
C VAL A 49 2.11 3.65 -5.56
N ALA A 50 1.26 4.14 -4.67
CA ALA A 50 1.58 4.44 -3.28
C ALA A 50 0.46 3.94 -2.36
N ASP A 51 0.40 2.63 -2.20
CA ASP A 51 -0.70 1.90 -1.55
C ASP A 51 -0.23 1.10 -0.32
N GLY A 52 0.99 1.34 0.17
CA GLY A 52 1.58 0.59 1.29
C GLY A 52 1.85 -0.88 0.98
N GLY A 53 1.88 -1.28 -0.30
CA GLY A 53 2.11 -2.64 -0.76
C GLY A 53 0.86 -3.47 -1.00
N SER A 54 -0.34 -2.89 -0.85
CA SER A 54 -1.62 -3.60 -0.92
C SER A 54 -1.80 -4.37 -2.24
N THR A 55 -1.47 -3.76 -3.38
CA THR A 55 -1.60 -4.38 -4.72
C THR A 55 -0.62 -5.53 -4.96
N LEU A 56 0.43 -5.66 -4.14
CA LEU A 56 1.40 -6.76 -4.24
C LEU A 56 0.91 -8.05 -3.59
N VAL A 57 -0.19 -7.99 -2.82
CA VAL A 57 -0.74 -9.15 -2.12
C VAL A 57 -1.87 -9.76 -2.95
N MET A 58 -1.67 -10.98 -3.40
CA MET A 58 -2.73 -11.83 -3.96
C MET A 58 -3.59 -12.42 -2.84
N GLY A 59 -4.87 -12.66 -3.09
CA GLY A 59 -5.77 -13.26 -2.10
C GLY A 59 -5.31 -14.64 -1.57
N MET A 60 -4.53 -15.40 -2.36
CA MET A 60 -3.92 -16.65 -1.88
C MET A 60 -2.94 -16.43 -0.72
N GLN A 61 -2.27 -15.28 -0.69
CA GLN A 61 -1.29 -14.93 0.35
C GLN A 61 -1.92 -14.51 1.67
N SER A 62 -3.24 -14.27 1.71
CA SER A 62 -4.00 -14.10 2.96
C SER A 62 -4.14 -15.40 3.76
N HIS A 63 -3.70 -16.53 3.20
CA HIS A 63 -3.75 -17.84 3.85
C HIS A 63 -2.34 -18.42 4.04
N ASN A 64 -2.13 -19.09 5.18
CA ASN A 64 -0.92 -19.85 5.42
C ASN A 64 -1.09 -21.28 4.87
N MET A 65 -0.20 -21.67 3.95
CA MET A 65 -0.23 -23.00 3.33
C MET A 65 -0.17 -24.14 4.34
N MET A 66 0.58 -23.98 5.44
CA MET A 66 0.70 -25.02 6.46
C MET A 66 -0.60 -25.25 7.23
N ASP A 67 -1.47 -24.24 7.31
CA ASP A 67 -2.77 -24.40 7.96
C ASP A 67 -3.78 -25.06 7.02
N ILE A 68 -3.66 -24.83 5.71
CA ILE A 68 -4.45 -25.52 4.68
C ILE A 68 -4.09 -27.02 4.64
N LEU A 69 -2.80 -27.37 4.73
CA LEU A 69 -2.37 -28.77 4.63
C LEU A 69 -2.67 -29.61 5.88
N LYS A 70 -3.07 -28.97 6.99
CA LYS A 70 -3.44 -29.65 8.24
C LYS A 70 -4.93 -30.02 8.33
N SER A 71 -5.77 -29.48 7.44
CA SER A 71 -7.21 -29.80 7.37
C SER A 71 -7.48 -31.06 6.56
#